data_AF-A0AA86J7B1-F1
#
_entry.id   AF-A0AA86J7B1-F1
#
_cell.length_a   1.000
_cell.length_b   1.000
_cell.length_c   1.000
_cell.angle_alpha   90.00
_cell.angle_beta   90.00
_cell.angle_gamma   90.00
#
_symmetry.space_group_name_H-M   'P 1'
#
loop_
_entity.id
_entity.type
_entity.pdbx_description
1 polymer ?
#
loop_
_entity_poly.entity_id
_entity_poly.type
_entity_poly.pdbx_seq_one_letter_code
_entity_poly.pdbx_strand_id
1 'polypeptide(L)'
;MEPGGVYAKNVQLDRELSQRLHGALTCGKEELFQVVADPAPEVIRAALRNPALDENHLLILLGRRDLVEDLVAAIGRHDAVAESHKLKAALVRNPATPAQLVMSLLPHLYLFELVDLCLLAGVTPDQRVAAERAVIQRLSTTPLGNKITLARRATASILDALLKEGDVRVVESCLTNPRLKEGSVFQLVSSSRATGDVIAAVARHQCWSNRPNLKAAMLKNPNTPTSLFSTLLAAASTMEVRNLAASGRLGAERKRLASQELKRRGC
;
A
#
# COMPACT_ATOMS: atom_id res chain seq x y z
N MET A 1 -48.89 29.11 24.40
CA MET A 1 -47.87 28.59 23.46
C MET A 1 -47.26 29.80 22.79
N GLU A 2 -46.03 30.16 23.17
CA GLU A 2 -45.39 31.45 22.84
C GLU A 2 -44.47 31.31 21.61
N PRO A 3 -44.88 31.75 20.40
CA PRO A 3 -44.03 31.73 19.21
C PRO A 3 -42.94 32.83 19.21
N GLY A 4 -42.98 33.79 20.15
CA GLY A 4 -42.05 34.93 20.20
C GLY A 4 -40.62 34.58 20.65
N GLY A 5 -40.44 33.56 21.50
CA GLY A 5 -39.13 33.14 22.00
C GLY A 5 -38.25 32.44 20.95
N VAL A 6 -38.86 31.75 19.99
CA VAL A 6 -38.13 31.06 18.90
C VAL A 6 -37.64 32.08 17.87
N TYR A 7 -38.44 33.10 17.56
CA TYR A 7 -38.10 34.14 16.58
C TYR A 7 -36.93 35.02 17.06
N ALA A 8 -36.92 35.46 18.32
CA ALA A 8 -35.83 36.29 18.86
C ALA A 8 -34.49 35.54 18.93
N LYS A 9 -34.53 34.24 19.27
CA LYS A 9 -33.34 33.38 19.34
C LYS A 9 -32.73 33.16 17.95
N ASN A 10 -33.56 32.99 16.92
CA ASN A 10 -33.09 32.84 15.52
C ASN A 10 -32.40 34.11 15.01
N VAL A 11 -32.97 35.29 15.28
CA VAL A 11 -32.36 36.58 14.85
C VAL A 11 -31.00 36.83 15.53
N GLN A 12 -30.85 36.42 16.79
CA GLN A 12 -29.58 36.54 17.50
C GLN A 12 -28.51 35.59 16.94
N LEU A 13 -28.88 34.34 16.66
CA LEU A 13 -28.02 33.33 16.04
C LEU A 13 -27.51 33.79 14.65
N ASP A 14 -28.39 34.38 13.84
CA ASP A 14 -28.04 34.91 12.52
C ASP A 14 -27.05 36.09 12.60
N ARG A 15 -27.19 36.95 13.63
CA ARG A 15 -26.28 38.07 13.87
C ARG A 15 -24.90 37.60 14.34
N GLU A 16 -24.84 36.63 15.25
CA GLU A 16 -23.59 36.04 15.74
C GLU A 16 -22.84 35.29 14.62
N LEU A 17 -23.57 34.57 13.76
CA LEU A 17 -22.99 33.95 12.56
C LEU A 17 -22.46 35.00 11.59
N SER A 18 -23.22 36.07 11.32
CA SER A 18 -22.80 37.14 10.42
C SER A 18 -21.52 37.84 10.90
N GLN A 19 -21.37 38.04 12.21
CA GLN A 19 -20.15 38.61 12.80
C GLN A 19 -18.94 37.67 12.61
N ARG A 20 -19.12 36.37 12.84
CA ARG A 20 -18.06 35.37 12.62
C ARG A 20 -17.67 35.26 11.15
N LEU A 21 -18.63 35.33 10.23
CA LEU A 21 -18.37 35.36 8.79
C LEU A 21 -17.55 36.58 8.37
N HIS A 22 -17.92 37.76 8.87
CA HIS A 22 -17.17 38.99 8.60
C HIS A 22 -15.76 38.90 9.17
N GLY A 23 -15.63 38.49 10.43
CA GLY A 23 -14.34 38.28 11.09
C GLY A 23 -13.46 37.30 10.32
N ALA A 24 -14.02 36.19 9.83
CA ALA A 24 -13.28 35.21 9.04
C ALA A 24 -12.67 35.78 7.75
N LEU A 25 -13.29 36.79 7.14
CA LEU A 25 -12.80 37.43 5.90
C LEU A 25 -11.71 38.48 6.16
N THR A 26 -11.75 39.14 7.31
CA THR A 26 -10.94 40.35 7.58
C THR A 26 -9.90 40.17 8.68
N CYS A 27 -9.98 39.09 9.47
CA CYS A 27 -9.07 38.88 10.59
C CYS A 27 -7.62 38.73 10.13
N GLY A 28 -6.70 39.06 11.03
CA GLY A 28 -5.28 38.88 10.81
C GLY A 28 -4.87 37.40 10.80
N LYS A 29 -3.61 37.15 10.45
CA LYS A 29 -3.04 35.80 10.37
C LYS A 29 -3.17 35.01 11.68
N GLU A 30 -2.85 35.61 12.82
CA GLU A 30 -2.89 34.92 14.11
C GLU A 30 -4.32 34.56 14.57
N GLU A 31 -5.27 35.45 14.29
CA GLU A 31 -6.69 35.25 14.62
C GLU A 31 -7.32 34.17 13.74
N LEU A 32 -6.83 34.01 12.51
CA LEU A 32 -7.34 33.03 11.54
C LEU A 32 -7.15 31.58 12.03
N PHE A 33 -6.16 31.31 12.89
CA PHE A 33 -6.03 29.99 13.54
C PHE A 33 -7.24 29.63 14.41
N GLN A 34 -7.88 30.61 15.06
CA GLN A 34 -9.10 30.37 15.83
C GLN A 34 -10.31 30.16 14.91
N VAL A 35 -10.39 30.96 13.84
CA VAL A 35 -11.46 30.85 12.83
C VAL A 35 -11.45 29.49 12.13
N VAL A 36 -10.26 28.95 11.84
CA VAL A 36 -10.07 27.63 11.22
C VAL A 36 -10.60 26.48 12.10
N ALA A 37 -10.72 26.69 13.41
CA ALA A 37 -11.30 25.72 14.34
C ALA A 37 -12.84 25.85 14.47
N ASP A 38 -13.47 26.81 13.80
CA ASP A 38 -14.91 27.04 13.90
C ASP A 38 -15.71 25.83 13.39
N PRO A 39 -16.78 25.41 14.09
CA PRO A 39 -17.62 24.29 13.67
C PRO A 39 -18.50 24.59 12.45
N ALA A 40 -18.78 25.87 12.16
CA ALA A 40 -19.69 26.26 11.09
C ALA A 40 -18.99 26.21 9.72
N PRO A 41 -19.49 25.42 8.75
CA PRO A 41 -18.87 25.30 7.43
C PRO A 41 -18.89 26.61 6.63
N GLU A 42 -19.85 27.48 6.89
CA GLU A 42 -19.96 28.81 6.26
C GLU A 42 -18.80 29.72 6.71
N VAL A 43 -18.41 29.66 7.99
CA VAL A 43 -17.28 30.43 8.54
C VAL A 43 -15.97 29.94 7.95
N ILE A 44 -15.79 28.63 7.82
CA ILE A 44 -14.62 28.05 7.14
C ILE A 44 -14.59 28.47 5.67
N ARG A 45 -15.73 28.45 4.98
CA ARG A 45 -15.83 28.90 3.57
C ARG A 45 -15.43 30.36 3.41
N ALA A 46 -15.79 31.21 4.37
CA ALA A 46 -15.38 32.60 4.42
C ALA A 46 -13.86 32.71 4.67
N ALA A 47 -13.32 31.96 5.62
CA ALA A 47 -11.89 31.91 5.93
C ALA A 47 -11.02 31.50 4.72
N LEU A 48 -11.51 30.61 3.85
CA LEU A 48 -10.82 30.21 2.62
C LEU A 48 -10.64 31.36 1.60
N ARG A 49 -11.35 32.47 1.77
CA ARG A 49 -11.21 33.68 0.93
C ARG A 49 -10.38 34.78 1.60
N ASN A 50 -9.91 34.55 2.83
CA ASN A 50 -9.13 35.54 3.57
C ASN A 50 -7.72 35.67 2.94
N PRO A 51 -7.25 36.89 2.62
CA PRO A 51 -5.92 37.10 2.05
C PRO A 51 -4.75 36.72 2.98
N ALA A 52 -4.99 36.63 4.30
CA ALA A 52 -4.00 36.21 5.29
C ALA A 52 -3.88 34.68 5.41
N LEU A 53 -4.69 33.91 4.67
CA LEU A 53 -4.66 32.45 4.65
C LEU A 53 -3.31 31.95 4.11
N ASP A 54 -2.69 31.01 4.83
CA ASP A 54 -1.43 30.39 4.44
C ASP A 54 -1.48 28.86 4.50
N GLU A 55 -0.37 28.21 4.17
CA GLU A 55 -0.21 26.77 4.21
C GLU A 55 -0.56 26.15 5.58
N ASN A 56 -0.20 26.80 6.69
CA ASN A 56 -0.41 26.24 8.02
C ASN A 56 -1.90 26.17 8.37
N HIS A 57 -2.66 27.20 8.00
CA HIS A 57 -4.12 27.21 8.17
C HIS A 57 -4.78 26.08 7.38
N LEU A 58 -4.35 25.89 6.14
CA LEU A 58 -4.85 24.82 5.27
C LEU A 58 -4.50 23.43 5.83
N LEU A 59 -3.30 23.24 6.37
CA LEU A 59 -2.91 21.98 7.01
C LEU A 59 -3.77 21.66 8.25
N ILE A 60 -4.10 22.67 9.06
CA ILE A 60 -4.99 22.49 10.22
C ILE A 60 -6.39 22.11 9.76
N LEU A 61 -6.93 22.81 8.74
CA LEU A 61 -8.21 22.43 8.13
C LEU A 61 -8.16 20.98 7.64
N LEU A 62 -7.18 20.59 6.83
CA LEU A 62 -7.10 19.24 6.29
C LEU A 62 -6.89 18.14 7.35
N GLY A 63 -6.42 18.50 8.55
CA GLY A 63 -6.35 17.59 9.69
C GLY A 63 -7.71 17.26 10.32
N ARG A 64 -8.74 18.06 10.04
CA ARG A 64 -10.10 17.87 10.55
C ARG A 64 -10.83 16.76 9.80
N ARG A 65 -11.52 15.89 10.54
CA ARG A 65 -12.32 14.77 9.99
C ARG A 65 -13.78 15.12 9.75
N ASP A 66 -14.23 16.25 10.29
CA ASP A 66 -15.60 16.76 10.18
C ASP A 66 -15.81 17.70 8.98
N LEU A 67 -14.77 17.95 8.19
CA LEU A 67 -14.89 18.78 6.98
C LEU A 67 -15.77 18.11 5.93
N VAL A 68 -16.68 18.91 5.36
CA VAL A 68 -17.51 18.50 4.23
C VAL A 68 -16.69 18.47 2.94
N GLU A 69 -17.05 17.56 2.02
CA GLU A 69 -16.37 17.33 0.75
C GLU A 69 -16.20 18.63 -0.07
N ASP A 70 -17.21 19.50 -0.10
CA ASP A 70 -17.16 20.79 -0.80
C ASP A 70 -16.05 21.73 -0.31
N LEU A 71 -15.78 21.74 1.00
CA LEU A 71 -14.72 22.57 1.57
C LEU A 71 -13.35 21.99 1.26
N VAL A 72 -13.20 20.67 1.31
CA VAL A 72 -11.96 19.99 0.94
C VAL A 72 -11.66 20.17 -0.55
N ALA A 73 -12.70 20.09 -1.40
CA ALA A 73 -12.59 20.39 -2.82
C ALA A 73 -12.20 21.85 -3.08
N ALA A 74 -12.72 22.80 -2.29
CA ALA A 74 -12.33 24.21 -2.37
C ALA A 74 -10.87 24.43 -1.97
N ILE A 75 -10.39 23.78 -0.90
CA ILE A 75 -8.98 23.79 -0.51
C ILE A 75 -8.11 23.24 -1.64
N GLY A 76 -8.53 22.14 -2.27
CA GLY A 76 -7.79 21.51 -3.38
C GLY A 76 -7.60 22.41 -4.62
N ARG A 77 -8.43 23.45 -4.78
CA ARG A 77 -8.30 24.44 -5.88
C ARG A 77 -7.41 25.63 -5.51
N HIS A 78 -6.93 25.71 -4.29
CA HIS A 78 -6.10 26.83 -3.83
C HIS A 78 -4.68 26.72 -4.42
N ASP A 79 -4.13 27.83 -4.91
CA ASP A 79 -2.83 27.85 -5.61
C ASP A 79 -1.69 27.30 -4.72
N ALA A 80 -1.76 27.53 -3.40
CA ALA A 80 -0.81 26.97 -2.43
C ALA A 80 -0.68 25.43 -2.50
N VAL A 81 -1.75 24.72 -2.90
CA VAL A 81 -1.73 23.25 -3.03
C VAL A 81 -0.87 22.82 -4.21
N ALA A 82 -0.84 23.59 -5.30
CA ALA A 82 -0.01 23.27 -6.46
C ALA A 82 1.49 23.24 -6.10
N GLU A 83 1.91 24.16 -5.21
CA GLU A 83 3.30 24.31 -4.78
C GLU A 83 3.67 23.42 -3.59
N SER A 84 2.76 23.22 -2.63
CA SER A 84 3.07 22.46 -1.41
C SER A 84 2.78 20.97 -1.53
N HIS A 85 3.83 20.16 -1.46
CA HIS A 85 3.70 18.71 -1.31
C HIS A 85 2.98 18.30 -0.03
N LYS A 86 3.17 19.03 1.08
CA LYS A 86 2.51 18.72 2.36
C LYS A 86 0.99 18.84 2.24
N LEU A 87 0.51 19.87 1.54
CA LEU A 87 -0.92 20.04 1.28
C LEU A 87 -1.48 18.93 0.39
N LYS A 88 -0.76 18.54 -0.66
CA LYS A 88 -1.15 17.39 -1.51
C LYS A 88 -1.28 16.10 -0.69
N ALA A 89 -0.31 15.81 0.16
CA ALA A 89 -0.34 14.64 1.03
C ALA A 89 -1.46 14.70 2.08
N ALA A 90 -1.72 15.88 2.65
CA ALA A 90 -2.80 16.08 3.62
C ALA A 90 -4.18 15.92 2.98
N LEU A 91 -4.39 16.44 1.77
CA LEU A 91 -5.60 16.22 0.98
C LEU A 91 -5.85 14.73 0.77
N VAL A 92 -4.86 13.99 0.30
CA VAL A 92 -5.03 12.55 0.02
C VAL A 92 -5.36 11.73 1.28
N ARG A 93 -4.90 12.17 2.47
CA ARG A 93 -5.20 11.50 3.74
C ARG A 93 -6.56 11.88 4.33
N ASN A 94 -7.17 12.98 3.87
CA ASN A 94 -8.47 13.40 4.38
C ASN A 94 -9.60 12.53 3.77
N PRO A 95 -10.47 11.92 4.60
CA PRO A 95 -11.52 11.02 4.11
C PRO A 95 -12.60 11.71 3.27
N ALA A 96 -12.78 13.03 3.42
CA ALA A 96 -13.74 13.81 2.66
C ALA A 96 -13.18 14.32 1.32
N THR A 97 -11.97 13.92 0.93
CA THR A 97 -11.38 14.33 -0.35
C THR A 97 -12.07 13.64 -1.51
N PRO A 98 -12.58 14.40 -2.50
CA PRO A 98 -13.22 13.82 -3.68
C PRO A 98 -12.32 12.83 -4.40
N ALA A 99 -12.88 11.72 -4.87
CA ALA A 99 -12.09 10.65 -5.48
C ALA A 99 -11.26 11.13 -6.68
N GLN A 100 -11.82 12.00 -7.53
CA GLN A 100 -11.11 12.58 -8.68
C GLN A 100 -9.89 13.40 -8.26
N LEU A 101 -10.00 14.14 -7.15
CA LEU A 101 -8.88 14.92 -6.62
C LEU A 101 -7.79 14.01 -6.06
N VAL A 102 -8.15 12.91 -5.38
CA VAL A 102 -7.15 11.90 -4.97
C VAL A 102 -6.41 11.35 -6.18
N MET A 103 -7.14 10.99 -7.24
CA MET A 103 -6.56 10.41 -8.46
C MET A 103 -5.60 11.36 -9.16
N SER A 104 -5.92 12.67 -9.22
CA SER A 104 -5.02 13.67 -9.82
C SER A 104 -3.77 13.92 -8.98
N LEU A 105 -3.81 13.66 -7.66
CA LEU A 105 -2.70 13.86 -6.75
C LEU A 105 -1.73 12.67 -6.67
N LEU A 106 -2.15 11.45 -7.03
CA LEU A 106 -1.30 10.24 -6.96
C LEU A 106 0.10 10.40 -7.60
N PRO A 107 0.24 11.01 -8.80
CA PRO A 107 1.56 11.15 -9.42
C PRO A 107 2.53 12.01 -8.60
N HIS A 108 2.01 12.90 -7.76
CA HIS A 108 2.81 13.85 -6.98
C HIS A 108 3.23 13.34 -5.61
N LEU A 109 2.65 12.23 -5.13
CA LEU A 109 2.98 11.66 -3.84
C LEU A 109 4.30 10.89 -3.86
N TYR A 110 4.97 10.85 -2.72
CA TYR A 110 6.14 10.00 -2.53
C TYR A 110 5.79 8.51 -2.45
N LEU A 111 6.80 7.66 -2.67
CA LEU A 111 6.64 6.20 -2.72
C LEU A 111 5.91 5.65 -1.49
N PHE A 112 6.33 6.05 -0.28
CA PHE A 112 5.73 5.52 0.94
C PHE A 112 4.38 6.16 1.26
N GLU A 113 4.07 7.34 0.73
CA GLU A 113 2.74 7.94 0.89
C GLU A 113 1.71 7.22 0.03
N LEU A 114 2.08 6.77 -1.17
CA LEU A 114 1.23 5.89 -1.98
C LEU A 114 0.95 4.57 -1.26
N VAL A 115 1.96 4.01 -0.57
CA VAL A 115 1.79 2.78 0.21
C VAL A 115 0.87 3.03 1.40
N ASP A 116 1.06 4.13 2.12
CA ASP A 116 0.19 4.52 3.23
C ASP A 116 -1.26 4.69 2.75
N LEU A 117 -1.48 5.31 1.58
CA LEU A 117 -2.80 5.43 0.96
C LEU A 117 -3.42 4.06 0.69
N CYS A 118 -2.66 3.09 0.18
CA CYS A 118 -3.18 1.73 -0.06
C CYS A 118 -3.69 1.04 1.21
N LEU A 119 -3.20 1.47 2.39
CA LEU A 119 -3.51 0.90 3.69
C LEU A 119 -4.50 1.75 4.50
N LEU A 120 -4.88 2.92 4.00
CA LEU A 120 -5.74 3.87 4.70
C LEU A 120 -7.20 3.38 4.69
N ALA A 121 -7.86 3.47 5.84
CA ALA A 121 -9.25 3.08 6.00
C ALA A 121 -10.17 4.09 5.29
N GLY A 122 -11.09 3.61 4.45
CA GLY A 122 -12.02 4.45 3.69
C GLY A 122 -11.63 4.67 2.22
N VAL A 123 -10.45 4.21 1.80
CA VAL A 123 -10.03 4.27 0.39
C VAL A 123 -10.83 3.28 -0.46
N THR A 124 -11.32 3.76 -1.60
CA THR A 124 -12.10 2.93 -2.52
C THR A 124 -11.21 1.87 -3.18
N PRO A 125 -11.76 0.73 -3.65
CA PRO A 125 -10.99 -0.27 -4.38
C PRO A 125 -10.23 0.31 -5.58
N ASP A 126 -10.84 1.25 -6.32
CA ASP A 126 -10.24 1.86 -7.50
C ASP A 126 -9.05 2.75 -7.16
N GLN A 127 -9.18 3.56 -6.10
CA GLN A 127 -8.08 4.38 -5.60
C GLN A 127 -6.89 3.51 -5.14
N ARG A 128 -7.19 2.41 -4.44
CA ARG A 128 -6.15 1.47 -4.00
C ARG A 128 -5.44 0.85 -5.20
N VAL A 129 -6.17 0.36 -6.20
CA VAL A 129 -5.59 -0.22 -7.42
C VAL A 129 -4.74 0.80 -8.17
N ALA A 130 -5.20 2.05 -8.25
CA ALA A 130 -4.45 3.13 -8.89
C ALA A 130 -3.16 3.46 -8.14
N ALA A 131 -3.21 3.54 -6.81
CA ALA A 131 -2.03 3.76 -5.97
C ALA A 131 -1.03 2.60 -6.06
N GLU A 132 -1.51 1.34 -6.02
CA GLU A 132 -0.69 0.15 -6.23
C GLU A 132 -0.01 0.19 -7.60
N ARG A 133 -0.75 0.54 -8.66
CA ARG A 133 -0.19 0.69 -10.02
C ARG A 133 0.89 1.76 -10.06
N ALA A 134 0.68 2.91 -9.41
CA ALA A 134 1.67 3.98 -9.34
C ALA A 134 2.94 3.54 -8.61
N VAL A 135 2.84 2.76 -7.54
CA VAL A 135 4.00 2.15 -6.86
C VAL A 135 4.71 1.17 -7.79
N ILE A 136 3.98 0.26 -8.44
CA ILE A 136 4.53 -0.77 -9.32
C ILE A 136 5.32 -0.15 -10.48
N GLN A 137 4.80 0.92 -11.08
CA GLN A 137 5.47 1.64 -12.17
C GLN A 137 6.81 2.25 -11.76
N ARG A 138 7.00 2.57 -10.48
CA ARG A 138 8.22 3.19 -9.93
C ARG A 138 9.25 2.16 -9.44
N LEU A 139 8.91 0.87 -9.40
CA LEU A 139 9.80 -0.16 -8.84
C LEU A 139 11.13 -0.27 -9.59
N SER A 140 11.13 -0.10 -10.91
CA SER A 140 12.34 -0.22 -11.73
C SER A 140 13.44 0.78 -11.34
N THR A 141 13.06 1.98 -10.89
CA THR A 141 13.99 3.06 -10.49
C THR A 141 14.15 3.19 -8.98
N THR A 142 13.41 2.39 -8.20
CA THR A 142 13.46 2.46 -6.73
C THR A 142 14.77 1.86 -6.21
N PRO A 143 15.51 2.54 -5.31
CA PRO A 143 16.71 1.97 -4.69
C PRO A 143 16.41 0.69 -3.91
N LEU A 144 17.37 -0.24 -3.88
CA LEU A 144 17.22 -1.54 -3.22
C LEU A 144 16.77 -1.41 -1.75
N GLY A 145 17.35 -0.50 -0.97
CA GLY A 145 16.97 -0.28 0.43
C GLY A 145 15.49 0.09 0.60
N ASN A 146 14.96 0.88 -0.34
CA ASN A 146 13.55 1.23 -0.38
C ASN A 146 12.70 0.03 -0.79
N LYS A 147 13.16 -0.84 -1.72
CA LYS A 147 12.46 -2.09 -2.06
C LYS A 147 12.38 -3.06 -0.89
N ILE A 148 13.46 -3.21 -0.13
CA ILE A 148 13.51 -4.03 1.10
C ILE A 148 12.50 -3.49 2.13
N THR A 149 12.45 -2.18 2.33
CA THR A 149 11.50 -1.54 3.24
C THR A 149 10.05 -1.72 2.75
N LEU A 150 9.83 -1.54 1.45
CA LEU A 150 8.55 -1.72 0.79
C LEU A 150 8.04 -3.15 0.95
N ALA A 151 8.90 -4.16 0.77
CA ALA A 151 8.57 -5.58 0.93
C ALA A 151 7.95 -5.92 2.29
N ARG A 152 8.30 -5.20 3.36
CA ARG A 152 7.76 -5.45 4.71
C ARG A 152 6.38 -4.84 4.94
N ARG A 153 6.02 -3.80 4.20
CA ARG A 153 4.81 -2.98 4.46
C ARG A 153 3.79 -3.00 3.32
N ALA A 154 4.20 -3.40 2.12
CA ALA A 154 3.41 -3.37 0.91
C ALA A 154 2.14 -4.23 0.97
N THR A 155 1.23 -3.96 0.04
CA THR A 155 0.06 -4.80 -0.25
C THR A 155 0.44 -6.02 -1.09
N ALA A 156 -0.44 -7.02 -1.13
CA ALA A 156 -0.22 -8.25 -1.90
C ALA A 156 0.14 -7.99 -3.38
N SER A 157 -0.52 -7.03 -4.06
CA SER A 157 -0.25 -6.73 -5.47
C SER A 157 1.17 -6.16 -5.69
N ILE A 158 1.62 -5.30 -4.78
CA ILE A 158 2.98 -4.74 -4.84
C ILE A 158 4.02 -5.83 -4.51
N LEU A 159 3.72 -6.72 -3.56
CA LEU A 159 4.58 -7.87 -3.26
C LEU A 159 4.75 -8.78 -4.49
N ASP A 160 3.67 -9.06 -5.22
CA ASP A 160 3.74 -9.86 -6.45
C ASP A 160 4.67 -9.23 -7.49
N ALA A 161 4.66 -7.90 -7.60
CA ALA A 161 5.55 -7.18 -8.49
C ALA A 161 7.02 -7.25 -8.00
N LEU A 162 7.27 -7.07 -6.71
CA LEU A 162 8.60 -7.19 -6.11
C LEU A 162 9.19 -8.59 -6.29
N LEU A 163 8.39 -9.64 -6.07
CA LEU A 163 8.82 -11.03 -6.24
C LEU A 163 9.22 -11.33 -7.69
N LYS A 164 8.59 -10.68 -8.69
CA LYS A 164 8.95 -10.87 -10.11
C LYS A 164 10.34 -10.37 -10.47
N GLU A 165 10.92 -9.44 -9.69
CA GLU A 165 12.29 -8.96 -9.91
C GLU A 165 13.35 -9.99 -9.50
N GLY A 166 13.04 -10.86 -8.52
CA GLY A 166 13.89 -12.00 -8.15
C GLY A 166 15.13 -11.69 -7.32
N ASP A 167 15.32 -10.47 -6.79
CA ASP A 167 16.42 -10.18 -5.86
C ASP A 167 16.20 -10.90 -4.52
N VAL A 168 17.17 -11.73 -4.11
CA VAL A 168 17.08 -12.56 -2.90
C VAL A 168 16.83 -11.74 -1.63
N ARG A 169 17.43 -10.54 -1.50
CA ARG A 169 17.30 -9.69 -0.30
C ARG A 169 15.89 -9.12 -0.18
N VAL A 170 15.28 -8.80 -1.32
CA VAL A 170 13.89 -8.34 -1.39
C VAL A 170 12.95 -9.52 -1.11
N VAL A 171 13.20 -10.68 -1.70
CA VAL A 171 12.40 -11.89 -1.46
C VAL A 171 12.39 -12.26 0.02
N GLU A 172 13.56 -12.32 0.67
CA GLU A 172 13.66 -12.63 2.11
C GLU A 172 12.80 -11.67 2.94
N SER A 173 12.78 -10.38 2.59
CA SER A 173 11.93 -9.38 3.26
C SER A 173 10.44 -9.60 2.94
N CYS A 174 10.08 -9.95 1.71
CA CYS A 174 8.70 -10.27 1.33
C CYS A 174 8.16 -11.47 2.13
N LEU A 175 8.97 -12.51 2.37
CA LEU A 175 8.54 -13.73 3.07
C LEU A 175 8.06 -13.47 4.51
N THR A 176 8.52 -12.38 5.13
CA THR A 176 8.11 -11.94 6.47
C THR A 176 6.80 -11.16 6.48
N ASN A 177 6.29 -10.73 5.33
CA ASN A 177 5.10 -9.88 5.24
C ASN A 177 3.81 -10.71 5.42
N PRO A 178 2.93 -10.35 6.37
CA PRO A 178 1.70 -11.10 6.63
C PRO A 178 0.68 -11.07 5.49
N ARG A 179 0.79 -10.12 4.55
CA ARG A 179 -0.11 -9.99 3.39
C ARG A 179 0.34 -10.82 2.18
N LEU A 180 1.48 -11.50 2.28
CA LEU A 180 1.99 -12.35 1.21
C LEU A 180 1.12 -13.61 1.07
N LYS A 181 0.76 -13.95 -0.17
CA LYS A 181 -0.07 -15.12 -0.48
C LYS A 181 0.78 -16.31 -0.90
N GLU A 182 0.36 -17.53 -0.55
CA GLU A 182 1.01 -18.77 -0.97
C GLU A 182 1.10 -18.89 -2.49
N GLY A 183 0.05 -18.48 -3.21
CA GLY A 183 0.05 -18.48 -4.67
C GLY A 183 1.20 -17.67 -5.28
N SER A 184 1.53 -16.52 -4.69
CA SER A 184 2.64 -15.67 -5.14
C SER A 184 3.99 -16.32 -4.94
N VAL A 185 4.20 -16.96 -3.79
CA VAL A 185 5.42 -17.71 -3.48
C VAL A 185 5.54 -18.95 -4.38
N PHE A 186 4.43 -19.63 -4.64
CA PHE A 186 4.38 -20.76 -5.57
C PHE A 186 4.79 -20.33 -6.99
N GLN A 187 4.27 -19.20 -7.47
CA GLN A 187 4.63 -18.66 -8.78
C GLN A 187 6.12 -18.25 -8.85
N LEU A 188 6.64 -17.64 -7.80
CA LEU A 188 8.08 -17.34 -7.69
C LEU A 188 8.91 -18.62 -7.80
N VAL A 189 8.65 -19.59 -6.94
CA VAL A 189 9.43 -20.85 -6.87
C VAL A 189 9.24 -21.70 -8.13
N SER A 190 8.11 -21.60 -8.83
CA SER A 190 7.89 -22.34 -10.08
C SER A 190 8.51 -21.65 -11.31
N SER A 191 8.92 -20.38 -11.17
CA SER A 191 9.48 -19.59 -12.25
C SER A 191 10.90 -20.04 -12.61
N SER A 192 11.22 -20.02 -13.90
CA SER A 192 12.59 -20.22 -14.40
C SER A 192 13.57 -19.12 -13.97
N ARG A 193 13.05 -17.95 -13.55
CA ARG A 193 13.86 -16.83 -13.04
C ARG A 193 14.27 -16.99 -11.59
N ALA A 194 13.67 -17.92 -10.83
CA ALA A 194 14.06 -18.13 -9.45
C ALA A 194 15.47 -18.71 -9.39
N THR A 195 16.39 -17.97 -8.75
CA THR A 195 17.75 -18.45 -8.50
C THR A 195 17.77 -19.49 -7.39
N GLY A 196 18.84 -20.28 -7.32
CA GLY A 196 19.02 -21.24 -6.24
C GLY A 196 18.95 -20.60 -4.85
N ASP A 197 19.48 -19.38 -4.70
CA ASP A 197 19.45 -18.62 -3.45
C ASP A 197 18.04 -18.20 -3.04
N VAL A 198 17.23 -17.77 -4.01
CA VAL A 198 15.80 -17.46 -3.78
C VAL A 198 15.05 -18.70 -3.31
N ILE A 199 15.25 -19.83 -3.98
CA ILE A 199 14.60 -21.10 -3.62
C ILE A 199 15.06 -21.55 -2.22
N ALA A 200 16.36 -21.44 -1.93
CA ALA A 200 16.91 -21.76 -0.62
C ALA A 200 16.38 -20.83 0.49
N ALA A 201 16.18 -19.53 0.20
CA ALA A 201 15.57 -18.60 1.13
C ALA A 201 14.14 -19.01 1.50
N VAL A 202 13.32 -19.38 0.51
CA VAL A 202 11.95 -19.87 0.78
C VAL A 202 11.99 -21.18 1.58
N ALA A 203 12.90 -22.10 1.26
CA ALA A 203 13.03 -23.38 1.95
C ALA A 203 13.52 -23.27 3.40
N ARG A 204 14.27 -22.21 3.75
CA ARG A 204 14.70 -21.92 5.12
C ARG A 204 13.61 -21.26 5.97
N HIS A 205 12.60 -20.65 5.35
CA HIS A 205 11.61 -19.86 6.07
C HIS A 205 10.57 -20.74 6.77
N GLN A 206 10.39 -20.56 8.08
CA GLN A 206 9.61 -21.46 8.95
C GLN A 206 8.14 -21.64 8.52
N CYS A 207 7.49 -20.58 8.04
CA CYS A 207 6.08 -20.68 7.63
C CYS A 207 5.87 -21.24 6.21
N TRP A 208 6.88 -21.11 5.32
CA TRP A 208 6.77 -21.47 3.91
C TRP A 208 7.35 -22.85 3.62
N SER A 209 8.42 -23.24 4.31
CA SER A 209 9.14 -24.51 4.11
C SER A 209 8.27 -25.74 4.33
N ASN A 210 7.27 -25.67 5.21
CA ASN A 210 6.38 -26.77 5.54
C ASN A 210 5.21 -26.97 4.56
N ARG A 211 5.00 -26.05 3.61
CA ARG A 211 3.88 -26.12 2.66
C ARG A 211 4.15 -27.18 1.58
N PRO A 212 3.28 -28.19 1.42
CA PRO A 212 3.51 -29.30 0.47
C PRO A 212 3.55 -28.82 -0.99
N ASN A 213 2.71 -27.84 -1.36
CA ASN A 213 2.70 -27.26 -2.71
C ASN A 213 4.04 -26.61 -3.07
N LEU A 214 4.66 -25.92 -2.10
CA LEU A 214 5.96 -25.28 -2.29
C LEU A 214 7.07 -26.33 -2.39
N LYS A 215 7.07 -27.36 -1.53
CA LYS A 215 8.03 -28.48 -1.63
C LYS A 215 7.99 -29.15 -3.01
N ALA A 216 6.79 -29.45 -3.51
CA ALA A 216 6.60 -30.05 -4.83
C ALA A 216 7.05 -29.10 -5.97
N ALA A 217 6.81 -27.79 -5.84
CA ALA A 217 7.29 -26.80 -6.80
C ALA A 217 8.83 -26.72 -6.83
N MET A 218 9.47 -26.69 -5.65
CA MET A 218 10.93 -26.69 -5.52
C MET A 218 11.54 -27.96 -6.14
N LEU A 219 10.95 -29.13 -5.93
CA LEU A 219 11.43 -30.38 -6.54
C LEU A 219 11.39 -30.35 -8.08
N LYS A 220 10.41 -29.64 -8.65
CA LYS A 220 10.25 -29.53 -10.10
C LYS A 220 11.12 -28.43 -10.72
N ASN A 221 11.60 -27.46 -9.94
CA ASN A 221 12.36 -26.33 -10.48
C ASN A 221 13.81 -26.73 -10.81
N PRO A 222 14.31 -26.50 -12.05
CA PRO A 222 15.68 -26.80 -12.47
C PRO A 222 16.79 -26.02 -11.73
N ASN A 223 16.48 -24.94 -11.01
CA ASN A 223 17.46 -24.11 -10.30
C ASN A 223 17.59 -24.46 -8.81
N THR A 224 16.79 -25.41 -8.30
CA THR A 224 16.84 -25.84 -6.90
C THR A 224 18.23 -26.38 -6.53
N PRO A 225 18.88 -25.86 -5.47
CA PRO A 225 20.20 -26.35 -5.05
C PRO A 225 20.19 -27.86 -4.77
N THR A 226 21.24 -28.56 -5.18
CA THR A 226 21.30 -30.04 -5.09
C THR A 226 21.13 -30.56 -3.66
N SER A 227 21.71 -29.87 -2.67
CA SER A 227 21.56 -30.20 -1.24
C SER A 227 20.10 -30.16 -0.79
N LEU A 228 19.38 -29.11 -1.19
CA LEU A 228 17.97 -28.94 -0.91
C LEU A 228 17.13 -29.98 -1.68
N PHE A 229 17.45 -30.22 -2.95
CA PHE A 229 16.77 -31.22 -3.78
C PHE A 229 16.84 -32.61 -3.13
N SER A 230 18.02 -33.07 -2.71
CA SER A 230 18.18 -34.37 -2.05
C SER A 230 17.39 -34.47 -0.74
N THR A 231 17.37 -33.39 0.04
CA THR A 231 16.60 -33.34 1.30
C THR A 231 15.09 -33.42 1.06
N LEU A 232 14.59 -32.65 0.09
CA LEU A 232 13.17 -32.68 -0.28
C LEU A 232 12.77 -34.02 -0.91
N LEU A 233 13.67 -34.63 -1.68
CA LEU A 233 13.46 -35.92 -2.34
C LEU A 233 13.32 -37.05 -1.31
N ALA A 234 14.19 -37.06 -0.28
CA ALA A 234 14.13 -38.03 0.80
C ALA A 234 12.81 -37.93 1.60
N ALA A 235 12.25 -36.72 1.72
CA ALA A 235 10.96 -36.49 2.39
C ALA A 235 9.72 -36.65 1.48
N ALA A 236 9.89 -36.72 0.16
CA ALA A 236 8.79 -36.82 -0.80
C ALA A 236 8.15 -38.22 -0.83
N SER A 237 6.90 -38.31 -1.28
CA SER A 237 6.22 -39.60 -1.44
C SER A 237 6.82 -40.44 -2.57
N THR A 238 6.74 -41.77 -2.47
CA THR A 238 7.29 -42.68 -3.52
C THR A 238 6.66 -42.42 -4.89
N MET A 239 5.37 -42.05 -4.94
CA MET A 239 4.70 -41.69 -6.19
C MET A 239 5.29 -40.42 -6.81
N GLU A 240 5.56 -39.38 -6.02
CA GLU A 240 6.19 -38.15 -6.52
C GLU A 240 7.61 -38.41 -7.03
N VAL A 241 8.39 -39.23 -6.32
CA VAL A 241 9.74 -39.60 -6.76
C VAL A 241 9.70 -40.36 -8.09
N ARG A 242 8.76 -41.31 -8.26
CA ARG A 242 8.55 -42.01 -9.55
C ARG A 242 8.18 -41.04 -10.67
N ASN A 243 7.25 -40.11 -10.40
CA ASN A 243 6.84 -39.09 -11.37
C ASN A 243 8.00 -38.15 -11.76
N LEU A 244 8.88 -37.82 -10.82
CA LEU A 244 10.08 -37.03 -11.08
C LEU A 244 11.09 -37.84 -11.92
N ALA A 245 11.33 -39.11 -11.60
CA ALA A 245 12.23 -39.96 -12.38
C ALA A 245 11.75 -40.13 -13.85
N ALA A 246 10.44 -40.26 -14.05
CA ALA A 246 9.82 -40.35 -15.37
C ALA A 246 9.75 -39.01 -16.13
N SER A 247 9.88 -37.88 -15.43
CA SER A 247 9.76 -36.53 -16.02
C SER A 247 10.88 -36.23 -17.00
N GLY A 248 10.54 -35.82 -18.23
CA GLY A 248 11.50 -35.34 -19.23
C GLY A 248 12.16 -34.00 -18.89
N ARG A 249 11.63 -33.25 -17.91
CA ARG A 249 12.07 -31.87 -17.60
C ARG A 249 13.25 -31.80 -16.62
N LEU A 250 13.62 -32.91 -16.00
CA LEU A 250 14.73 -32.98 -15.04
C LEU A 250 16.03 -33.39 -15.73
N GLY A 251 17.11 -32.65 -15.44
CA GLY A 251 18.45 -32.97 -15.93
C GLY A 251 18.96 -34.33 -15.46
N ALA A 252 19.95 -34.88 -16.16
CA ALA A 252 20.46 -36.24 -15.96
C ALA A 252 20.89 -36.53 -14.51
N GLU A 253 21.59 -35.60 -13.86
CA GLU A 253 22.04 -35.75 -12.47
C GLU A 253 20.87 -35.88 -11.47
N ARG A 254 19.80 -35.11 -11.67
CA ARG A 254 18.63 -35.16 -10.78
C ARG A 254 17.80 -36.42 -10.97
N LYS A 255 17.73 -36.92 -12.21
CA LYS A 255 17.16 -38.24 -12.50
C LYS A 255 17.96 -39.34 -11.83
N ARG A 256 19.29 -39.26 -11.86
CA ARG A 256 20.17 -40.21 -11.16
C ARG A 256 19.87 -40.24 -9.67
N LEU A 257 19.76 -39.07 -9.03
CA LEU A 257 19.40 -38.95 -7.60
C LEU A 257 17.99 -39.50 -7.30
N ALA A 258 16.99 -39.19 -8.15
CA ALA A 258 15.64 -39.72 -8.01
C ALA A 258 15.60 -41.26 -8.10
N SER A 259 16.29 -41.84 -9.09
CA SER A 259 16.38 -43.29 -9.27
C SER A 259 17.15 -43.97 -8.14
N GLN A 260 18.19 -43.34 -7.60
CA GLN A 260 18.90 -43.85 -6.41
C GLN A 260 17.98 -43.89 -5.18
N GLU A 261 17.16 -42.85 -4.97
CA GLU A 261 16.22 -42.83 -3.86
C GLU A 261 15.10 -43.88 -4.03
N LEU A 262 14.63 -44.16 -5.24
CA LEU A 262 13.69 -45.27 -5.51
C LEU A 262 14.31 -46.63 -5.14
N LYS A 263 15.54 -46.88 -5.60
CA LYS A 263 16.28 -48.10 -5.24
C LYS A 263 16.46 -48.23 -3.73
N ARG A 264 16.76 -47.12 -3.03
CA ARG A 264 16.89 -47.11 -1.56
C ARG A 264 15.58 -47.51 -0.86
N ARG A 265 14.44 -47.19 -1.45
CA ARG A 265 13.10 -47.54 -0.94
C ARG A 265 12.62 -48.94 -1.35
N GLY A 266 13.45 -49.71 -2.06
CA GLY A 266 13.10 -51.04 -2.54
C GLY A 266 12.06 -51.03 -3.67
N CYS A 267 11.98 -49.94 -4.44
CA CYS A 267 11.02 -49.72 -5.52
C CYS A 267 11.70 -49.51 -6.87
#